data_AF-A0A2V8MAN4-F1
#
_entry.id   AF-A0A2V8MAN4-F1
#
_cell.length_a   1.000
_cell.length_b   1.000
_cell.length_c   1.000
_cell.angle_alpha   90.00
_cell.angle_beta   90.00
_cell.angle_gamma   90.00
#
_symmetry.space_group_name_H-M   'P 1'
#
loop_
_entity.id
_entity.type
_entity.pdbx_description
1 polymer ?
#
loop_
_entity_poly.entity_id
_entity_poly.type
_entity_poly.pdbx_seq_one_letter_code
_entity_poly.pdbx_strand_id
1 'polypeptide(L)'
;MFSDQFRRGETDKTKLSGATGSKLVSTLSDVAWKAFQSVNQRLPEGEAMRPKWAPGPLLKSYERSAPPLGFPRETDSLCPRCVKEVRTAVIDGTTPLESLMNEHPGEIKAQIVEENGQVVMRKTCPKHGEFVDVMATDPAFLERIESLFFGRDFKAAEDSHVHKHGTSSIKFGRGAVLTVDLTNRCNMMCNPCFMDANQVGYVHEPTFEDTKAILDRAVSFKPKRQVIILFSGGEPTLSPYYLDAVAYAKKIGFYRILAATNGIRFAEDIEFCKAAKAAGQHGVYLQFDGVGEEKNKHRGVGNLFDVKVRAIENLASVGIKVTLVVTIVNSINNDAIGQIVEFAAKNIDKVQTIAFQPVSFTGRDEDISDELRTKWRYTLAGMTHDLKDQLGGRMQPLRDWFPLSSYSAFTSVMDMLQGADAPWGWSSCNCHPNCGIFTL
;
A
#
# COMPACT_ATOMS: atom_id res chain seq x y z
N MET A 1 -15.70 6.59 29.38
CA MET A 1 -14.91 6.14 30.56
C MET A 1 -13.68 5.37 30.06
N PHE A 2 -12.83 6.04 29.29
CA PHE A 2 -11.52 5.55 28.86
C PHE A 2 -10.54 6.66 29.27
N SER A 3 -9.89 6.47 30.42
CA SER A 3 -8.98 7.46 31.00
C SER A 3 -7.61 7.39 30.32
N ASP A 4 -7.30 8.40 29.51
CA ASP A 4 -6.31 9.45 29.84
C ASP A 4 -5.06 9.07 30.68
N GLN A 5 -4.44 7.91 30.46
CA GLN A 5 -3.16 7.53 31.07
C GLN A 5 -2.11 7.03 30.07
N PHE A 6 -1.86 7.82 29.03
CA PHE A 6 -0.59 7.77 28.28
C PHE A 6 0.23 9.05 28.50
N ARG A 7 0.25 9.57 29.73
CA ARG A 7 1.33 10.46 30.17
C ARG A 7 2.44 9.58 30.73
N ARG A 8 3.56 9.51 30.00
CA ARG A 8 4.84 9.00 30.51
C ARG A 8 5.18 9.82 31.77
N GLY A 9 4.93 9.23 32.93
CA GLY A 9 5.34 9.76 34.21
C GLY A 9 6.84 9.61 34.37
N GLU A 10 7.57 10.69 34.10
CA GLU A 10 8.90 10.93 34.66
C GLU A 10 8.79 11.23 36.16
N THR A 11 8.35 10.27 36.97
CA THR A 11 8.48 10.33 38.44
C THR A 11 8.35 8.92 39.00
N ASP A 12 9.44 8.17 39.01
CA ASP A 12 10.01 7.65 40.25
C ASP A 12 11.25 6.80 39.98
N LYS A 13 12.37 7.25 40.56
CA LYS A 13 13.64 6.57 40.59
C LYS A 13 13.50 5.26 41.39
N THR A 14 13.18 4.16 40.71
CA THR A 14 13.45 2.82 41.24
C THR A 14 14.74 2.29 40.64
N LYS A 15 15.67 2.00 41.55
CA LYS A 15 17.06 1.60 41.32
C LYS A 15 17.13 0.20 40.71
N LEU A 16 17.15 0.12 39.38
CA LEU A 16 17.81 -0.95 38.62
C LEU A 16 18.33 -0.31 37.33
N SER A 17 19.47 0.35 37.49
CA SER A 17 20.21 1.13 36.51
C SER A 17 20.74 0.29 35.33
N GLY A 18 20.61 0.84 34.11
CA GLY A 18 21.53 0.62 33.00
C GLY A 18 21.26 -0.60 32.11
N ALA A 19 21.80 -0.55 30.88
CA ALA A 19 21.65 -1.54 29.81
C ALA A 19 21.79 -3.02 30.24
N THR A 20 22.48 -3.30 31.34
CA THR A 20 22.61 -4.61 31.99
C THR A 20 21.28 -5.16 32.52
N GLY A 21 20.42 -4.33 33.10
CA GLY A 21 19.08 -4.73 33.56
C GLY A 21 18.16 -5.07 32.39
N SER A 22 18.19 -4.27 31.33
CA SER A 22 17.44 -4.54 30.10
C SER A 22 17.89 -5.84 29.42
N LYS A 23 19.20 -6.12 29.40
CA LYS A 23 19.76 -7.33 28.80
C LYS A 23 19.43 -8.59 29.62
N LEU A 24 19.43 -8.48 30.95
CA LEU A 24 19.00 -9.58 31.84
C LEU A 24 17.52 -9.89 31.63
N VAL A 25 16.66 -8.87 31.60
CA VAL A 25 15.22 -9.03 31.35
C VAL A 25 14.97 -9.66 29.99
N SER A 26 15.61 -9.16 28.92
CA SER A 26 15.45 -9.73 27.58
C SER A 26 15.92 -11.19 27.51
N THR A 27 17.04 -11.51 28.14
CA THR A 27 17.56 -12.90 28.18
C THR A 27 16.60 -13.82 28.94
N LEU A 28 16.06 -13.37 30.07
CA LEU A 28 15.08 -14.15 30.83
C LEU A 28 13.78 -14.35 30.04
N SER A 29 13.30 -13.32 29.35
CA SER A 29 12.13 -13.42 28.45
C SER A 29 12.38 -14.43 27.33
N ASP A 30 13.56 -14.42 26.70
CA ASP A 30 13.92 -15.40 25.66
C ASP A 30 13.95 -16.83 26.19
N VAL A 31 14.53 -17.04 27.38
CA VAL A 31 14.56 -18.37 28.01
C VAL A 31 13.15 -18.83 28.38
N ALA A 32 12.34 -17.96 28.99
CA ALA A 32 10.96 -18.27 29.33
C ALA A 32 10.12 -18.60 28.07
N TRP A 33 10.32 -17.85 26.98
CA TRP A 33 9.68 -18.10 25.69
C TRP A 33 10.09 -19.46 25.11
N LYS A 34 11.38 -19.79 25.13
CA LYS A 34 11.88 -21.10 24.67
C LYS A 34 11.32 -22.25 25.51
N ALA A 35 11.26 -22.08 26.83
CA ALA A 35 10.67 -23.08 27.73
C ALA A 35 9.17 -23.26 27.44
N PHE A 36 8.42 -22.15 27.30
CA PHE A 36 7.01 -22.16 26.92
C PHE A 36 6.79 -22.89 25.58
N GLN A 37 7.60 -22.57 24.55
CA GLN A 37 7.52 -23.24 23.25
C GLN A 37 7.80 -24.74 23.35
N SER A 38 8.77 -25.15 24.18
CA SER A 38 9.07 -26.56 24.41
C SER A 38 7.92 -27.32 25.09
N VAL A 39 7.15 -26.66 25.96
CA VAL A 39 5.93 -27.24 26.54
C VAL A 39 4.80 -27.26 25.51
N ASN A 40 4.57 -26.15 24.81
CA ASN A 40 3.52 -25.99 23.82
C ASN A 40 3.62 -27.03 22.68
N GLN A 41 4.84 -27.34 22.22
CA GLN A 41 5.10 -28.37 21.21
C GLN A 41 4.79 -29.80 21.66
N ARG A 42 4.67 -30.04 22.98
CA ARG A 42 4.36 -31.38 23.55
C ARG A 42 2.87 -31.57 23.86
N LEU A 43 2.07 -30.51 23.84
CA LEU A 43 0.63 -30.60 24.06
C LEU A 43 -0.06 -31.05 22.76
N PRO A 44 -1.10 -31.90 22.83
CA PRO A 44 -1.91 -32.24 21.67
C PRO A 44 -2.46 -30.97 21.02
N GLU A 45 -2.32 -30.87 19.70
CA GLU A 45 -2.80 -29.70 18.98
C GLU A 45 -4.33 -29.62 19.02
N GLY A 46 -4.86 -28.47 19.41
CA GLY A 46 -6.29 -28.18 19.29
C GLY A 46 -6.70 -27.97 17.82
N GLU A 47 -7.99 -28.15 17.55
CA GLU A 47 -8.55 -27.82 16.24
C GLU A 47 -8.57 -26.30 16.03
N ALA A 48 -8.03 -25.86 14.89
CA ALA A 48 -8.10 -24.45 14.50
C ALA A 48 -9.53 -24.07 14.12
N MET A 49 -9.92 -22.85 14.50
CA MET A 49 -11.23 -22.28 14.18
C MET A 49 -11.51 -22.32 12.67
N ARG A 50 -12.73 -22.68 12.28
CA ARG A 50 -13.20 -22.71 10.88
C ARG A 50 -14.21 -21.58 10.62
N PRO A 51 -13.76 -20.36 10.32
CA PRO A 51 -14.68 -19.26 10.13
C PRO A 51 -15.40 -19.33 8.78
N LYS A 52 -16.66 -18.86 8.73
CA LYS A 52 -17.49 -18.87 7.51
C LYS A 52 -16.90 -18.06 6.35
N TRP A 53 -16.13 -17.03 6.67
CA TRP A 53 -15.50 -16.16 5.67
C TRP A 53 -14.25 -16.79 5.02
N ALA A 54 -13.66 -17.84 5.57
CA ALA A 54 -12.45 -18.48 5.04
C ALA A 54 -12.79 -19.77 4.25
N PRO A 55 -11.89 -20.22 3.34
CA PRO A 55 -12.07 -21.50 2.66
C PRO A 55 -11.75 -22.72 3.54
N GLY A 56 -11.20 -22.53 4.73
CA GLY A 56 -10.79 -23.60 5.64
C GLY A 56 -10.49 -23.10 7.05
N PRO A 57 -9.92 -23.95 7.93
CA PRO A 57 -9.51 -23.54 9.27
C PRO A 57 -8.41 -22.47 9.23
N LEU A 58 -8.34 -21.61 10.25
CA LEU A 58 -7.28 -20.60 10.37
C LEU A 58 -5.89 -21.25 10.30
N LEU A 59 -5.07 -20.78 9.36
CA LEU A 59 -3.71 -21.29 9.15
C LEU A 59 -2.79 -20.93 10.32
N LYS A 60 -2.17 -21.96 10.90
CA LYS A 60 -1.07 -21.83 11.85
C LYS A 60 0.19 -21.33 11.13
N SER A 61 1.13 -20.75 11.88
CA SER A 61 2.32 -20.12 11.29
C SER A 61 3.13 -21.06 10.40
N TYR A 62 3.29 -22.33 10.80
CA TYR A 62 4.03 -23.34 10.04
C TYR A 62 3.28 -23.91 8.82
N GLU A 63 1.98 -23.65 8.71
CA GLU A 63 1.16 -24.04 7.54
C GLU A 63 1.19 -22.97 6.45
N ARG A 64 1.67 -21.77 6.76
CA ARG A 64 1.73 -20.66 5.81
C ARG A 64 2.93 -20.82 4.88
N SER A 65 2.67 -20.64 3.59
CA SER A 65 3.73 -20.62 2.58
C SER A 65 4.37 -19.25 2.46
N ALA A 66 5.60 -19.18 1.93
CA ALA A 66 6.27 -17.93 1.57
C ALA A 66 6.58 -17.86 0.06
N PRO A 67 6.64 -16.67 -0.55
CA PRO A 67 7.29 -16.51 -1.85
C PRO A 67 8.78 -16.86 -1.74
N PRO A 68 9.47 -17.07 -2.88
CA PRO A 68 10.92 -16.96 -2.90
C PRO A 68 11.36 -15.60 -2.34
N LEU A 69 12.25 -15.64 -1.34
CA LEU A 69 12.85 -14.48 -0.66
C LEU A 69 14.37 -14.66 -0.66
N GLY A 70 15.11 -13.63 -0.25
CA GLY A 70 16.58 -13.56 -0.27
C GLY A 70 17.16 -13.26 -1.64
N PHE A 71 18.42 -12.87 -1.70
CA PHE A 71 19.17 -12.68 -2.95
C PHE A 71 20.56 -13.33 -2.81
N PRO A 72 21.11 -13.94 -3.87
CA PRO A 72 20.61 -13.92 -5.25
C PRO A 72 19.37 -14.81 -5.46
N ARG A 73 18.43 -14.35 -6.31
CA ARG A 73 17.26 -15.16 -6.73
C ARG A 73 16.80 -14.81 -8.15
N GLU A 74 16.19 -15.78 -8.83
CA GLU A 74 15.49 -15.56 -10.09
C GLU A 74 13.99 -15.31 -9.84
N THR A 75 13.39 -14.43 -10.63
CA THR A 75 11.94 -14.18 -10.68
C THR A 75 11.48 -13.90 -12.10
N ASP A 76 10.17 -13.93 -12.31
CA ASP A 76 9.55 -13.41 -13.53
C ASP A 76 9.42 -11.88 -13.45
N SER A 77 9.56 -11.20 -14.58
CA SER A 77 9.40 -9.76 -14.75
C SER A 77 8.84 -9.47 -16.14
N LEU A 78 8.43 -8.22 -16.36
CA LEU A 78 8.08 -7.71 -17.67
C LEU A 78 9.22 -6.89 -18.29
N CYS A 79 9.40 -7.01 -19.60
CA CYS A 79 10.23 -6.10 -20.39
C CYS A 79 9.52 -4.74 -20.50
N PRO A 80 10.14 -3.63 -20.05
CA PRO A 80 9.50 -2.32 -20.05
C PRO A 80 9.20 -1.77 -21.45
N ARG A 81 9.85 -2.29 -22.51
CA ARG A 81 9.58 -1.92 -23.90
C ARG A 81 8.52 -2.82 -24.54
N CYS A 82 8.60 -4.14 -24.38
CA CYS A 82 7.56 -5.06 -24.88
C CYS A 82 6.17 -4.70 -24.34
N VAL A 83 6.05 -4.33 -23.06
CA VAL A 83 4.74 -3.98 -22.48
C VAL A 83 4.07 -2.82 -23.23
N LYS A 84 4.84 -1.82 -23.67
CA LYS A 84 4.32 -0.70 -24.47
C LYS A 84 3.90 -1.15 -25.85
N GLU A 85 4.76 -1.91 -26.54
CA GLU A 85 4.48 -2.45 -27.88
C GLU A 85 3.18 -3.28 -27.88
N VAL A 86 3.03 -4.17 -26.89
CA VAL A 86 1.85 -5.02 -26.76
C VAL A 86 0.62 -4.17 -26.42
N ARG A 87 0.72 -3.22 -25.49
CA ARG A 87 -0.38 -2.31 -25.14
C ARG A 87 -0.85 -1.54 -26.38
N THR A 88 0.07 -0.95 -27.14
CA THR A 88 -0.25 -0.24 -28.38
C THR A 88 -0.90 -1.18 -29.39
N ALA A 89 -0.35 -2.38 -29.59
CA ALA A 89 -0.90 -3.37 -30.50
C ALA A 89 -2.33 -3.78 -30.15
N VAL A 90 -2.65 -3.90 -28.85
CA VAL A 90 -4.00 -4.18 -28.35
C VAL A 90 -4.95 -2.99 -28.58
N ILE A 91 -4.51 -1.76 -28.27
CA ILE A 91 -5.29 -0.53 -28.48
C ILE A 91 -5.61 -0.34 -29.97
N ASP A 92 -4.65 -0.60 -30.85
CA ASP A 92 -4.79 -0.48 -32.30
C ASP A 92 -5.58 -1.65 -32.92
N GLY A 93 -5.98 -2.65 -32.11
CA GLY A 93 -6.74 -3.82 -32.56
C GLY A 93 -5.94 -4.84 -33.37
N THR A 94 -4.62 -4.69 -33.46
CA THR A 94 -3.74 -5.64 -34.16
C THR A 94 -3.49 -6.93 -33.38
N THR A 95 -3.68 -6.89 -32.06
CA THR A 95 -3.53 -8.04 -31.16
C THR A 95 -4.76 -8.13 -30.25
N PRO A 96 -5.37 -9.31 -30.07
CA PRO A 96 -6.51 -9.47 -29.16
C PRO A 96 -6.08 -9.28 -27.70
N LEU A 97 -6.97 -8.72 -26.87
CA LEU A 97 -6.71 -8.50 -25.44
C LEU A 97 -6.40 -9.81 -24.70
N GLU A 98 -7.00 -10.92 -25.16
CA GLU A 98 -6.85 -12.26 -24.61
C GLU A 98 -5.41 -12.79 -24.71
N SER A 99 -4.60 -12.25 -25.62
CA SER A 99 -3.16 -12.58 -25.72
C SER A 99 -2.41 -12.29 -24.42
N LEU A 100 -2.79 -11.23 -23.69
CA LEU A 100 -2.19 -10.88 -22.39
C LEU A 100 -2.41 -11.99 -21.34
N MET A 101 -3.49 -12.76 -21.47
CA MET A 101 -3.81 -13.84 -20.54
C MET A 101 -3.12 -15.17 -20.92
N ASN A 102 -2.98 -15.44 -22.22
CA ASN A 102 -2.65 -16.78 -22.72
C ASN A 102 -1.23 -16.89 -23.32
N GLU A 103 -0.66 -15.78 -23.81
CA GLU A 103 0.60 -15.77 -24.56
C GLU A 103 1.76 -15.13 -23.80
N HIS A 104 1.47 -14.47 -22.66
CA HIS A 104 2.46 -13.85 -21.77
C HIS A 104 3.49 -12.94 -22.50
N PRO A 105 3.04 -12.05 -23.40
CA PRO A 105 3.95 -11.29 -24.24
C PRO A 105 4.78 -10.31 -23.39
N GLY A 106 6.10 -10.33 -23.59
CA GLY A 106 7.04 -9.47 -22.87
C GLY A 106 7.43 -9.97 -21.48
N GLU A 107 6.94 -11.14 -21.05
CA GLU A 107 7.42 -11.82 -19.84
C GLU A 107 8.86 -12.33 -20.06
N ILE A 108 9.74 -12.01 -19.12
CA ILE A 108 11.17 -12.35 -19.15
C ILE A 108 11.66 -12.76 -17.76
N LYS A 109 12.73 -13.54 -17.70
CA LYS A 109 13.42 -13.83 -16.43
C LYS A 109 14.20 -12.61 -15.96
N ALA A 110 14.23 -12.44 -14.64
CA ALA A 110 14.97 -11.41 -13.95
C ALA A 110 15.79 -12.01 -12.80
N GLN A 111 17.02 -11.51 -12.64
CA GLN A 111 17.90 -11.86 -11.53
C GLN A 111 17.91 -10.73 -10.51
N ILE A 112 17.57 -11.01 -9.27
CA ILE A 112 17.70 -10.09 -8.14
C ILE A 112 19.01 -10.44 -7.44
N VAL A 113 19.96 -9.50 -7.44
CA VAL A 113 21.32 -9.70 -6.94
C VAL A 113 21.80 -8.50 -6.13
N GLU A 114 22.74 -8.72 -5.22
CA GLU A 114 23.46 -7.65 -4.52
C GLU A 114 24.70 -7.24 -5.30
N GLU A 115 24.85 -5.94 -5.54
CA GLU A 115 25.98 -5.36 -6.28
C GLU A 115 26.28 -3.94 -5.82
N ASN A 116 27.57 -3.64 -5.64
CA ASN A 116 28.02 -2.31 -5.22
C ASN A 116 27.27 -1.76 -4.00
N GLY A 117 26.89 -2.66 -3.07
CA GLY A 117 26.12 -2.31 -1.87
C GLY A 117 24.64 -1.97 -2.13
N GLN A 118 24.07 -2.40 -3.26
CA GLN A 118 22.66 -2.22 -3.61
C GLN A 118 22.04 -3.55 -4.02
N VAL A 119 20.72 -3.68 -3.90
CA VAL A 119 19.98 -4.80 -4.48
C VAL A 119 19.36 -4.34 -5.79
N VAL A 120 19.73 -5.00 -6.89
CA VAL A 120 19.30 -4.66 -8.25
C VAL A 120 18.56 -5.82 -8.90
N MET A 121 17.59 -5.50 -9.74
CA MET A 121 16.91 -6.44 -10.62
C MET A 121 17.45 -6.29 -12.04
N ARG A 122 18.16 -7.31 -12.52
CA ARG A 122 18.62 -7.42 -13.90
C ARG A 122 17.67 -8.20 -14.75
N LYS A 123 17.45 -7.73 -15.97
CA LYS A 123 16.54 -8.34 -16.93
C LYS A 123 17.18 -8.28 -18.31
N THR A 124 17.09 -9.35 -19.08
CA THR A 124 17.58 -9.37 -20.45
C THR A 124 16.42 -9.76 -21.37
N CYS A 125 15.98 -8.82 -22.18
CA CYS A 125 14.99 -9.07 -23.21
C CYS A 125 15.70 -9.44 -24.52
N PRO A 126 15.35 -10.55 -25.18
CA PRO A 126 15.93 -10.91 -26.49
C PRO A 126 15.76 -9.85 -27.58
N LYS A 127 14.72 -9.00 -27.47
CA LYS A 127 14.43 -7.93 -28.43
C LYS A 127 15.03 -6.58 -28.06
N HIS A 128 15.07 -6.27 -26.77
CA HIS A 128 15.34 -4.91 -26.29
C HIS A 128 16.62 -4.76 -25.47
N GLY A 129 17.36 -5.85 -25.27
CA GLY A 129 18.62 -5.84 -24.54
C GLY A 129 18.43 -5.88 -23.02
N GLU A 130 19.41 -5.31 -22.31
CA GLU A 130 19.48 -5.37 -20.87
C GLU A 130 18.79 -4.19 -20.18
N PHE A 131 18.20 -4.47 -19.03
CA PHE A 131 17.62 -3.49 -18.12
C PHE A 131 18.09 -3.77 -16.70
N VAL A 132 18.40 -2.72 -15.95
CA VAL A 132 18.76 -2.80 -14.53
C VAL A 132 17.90 -1.81 -13.76
N ASP A 133 17.14 -2.32 -12.78
CA ASP A 133 16.33 -1.50 -11.88
C ASP A 133 16.84 -1.66 -10.43
N VAL A 134 17.16 -0.56 -9.75
CA VAL A 134 17.51 -0.60 -8.32
C VAL A 134 16.26 -0.88 -7.49
N MET A 135 16.28 -1.96 -6.70
CA MET A 135 15.19 -2.34 -5.79
C MET A 135 15.39 -1.74 -4.39
N ALA A 136 16.62 -1.80 -3.88
CA ALA A 136 16.97 -1.25 -2.58
C ALA A 136 18.40 -0.69 -2.59
N THR A 137 18.58 0.43 -1.91
CA THR A 137 19.88 1.08 -1.71
C THR A 137 20.63 0.56 -0.48
N ASP A 138 20.00 -0.32 0.30
CA ASP A 138 20.55 -0.95 1.50
C ASP A 138 20.14 -2.43 1.53
N PRO A 139 21.06 -3.37 1.23
CA PRO A 139 20.80 -4.81 1.24
C PRO A 139 20.39 -5.34 2.61
N ALA A 140 21.05 -4.88 3.69
CA ALA A 140 20.76 -5.32 5.06
C ALA A 140 19.35 -4.90 5.49
N PHE A 141 18.90 -3.72 5.05
CA PHE A 141 17.51 -3.30 5.24
C PHE A 141 16.54 -4.24 4.53
N LEU A 142 16.77 -4.55 3.25
CA LEU A 142 15.88 -5.42 2.48
C LEU A 142 15.82 -6.84 3.05
N GLU A 143 16.98 -7.41 3.41
CA GLU A 143 17.07 -8.72 4.07
C GLU A 143 16.26 -8.76 5.37
N ARG A 144 16.41 -7.73 6.20
CA ARG A 144 15.62 -7.59 7.43
C ARG A 144 14.13 -7.56 7.13
N ILE A 145 13.69 -6.74 6.17
CA ILE A 145 12.27 -6.64 5.79
C ILE A 145 11.72 -7.99 5.29
N GLU A 146 12.48 -8.75 4.49
CA GLU A 146 12.08 -10.07 4.03
C GLU A 146 12.01 -11.10 5.17
N SER A 147 12.96 -11.07 6.13
CA SER A 147 12.96 -11.96 7.30
C SER A 147 11.76 -11.78 8.24
N LEU A 148 11.09 -10.63 8.16
CA LEU A 148 9.90 -10.30 8.98
C LEU A 148 8.58 -10.70 8.31
N PHE A 149 8.62 -11.50 7.24
CA PHE A 149 7.44 -11.99 6.55
C PHE A 149 6.73 -13.12 7.32
N PHE A 150 5.44 -12.94 7.62
CA PHE A 150 4.64 -13.86 8.44
C PHE A 150 3.96 -15.00 7.64
N GLY A 151 4.31 -15.14 6.36
CA GLY A 151 3.68 -16.11 5.47
C GLY A 151 2.41 -15.60 4.80
N ARG A 152 2.02 -16.27 3.72
CA ARG A 152 0.84 -15.95 2.92
C ARG A 152 -0.45 -16.32 3.64
N ASP A 153 -1.51 -15.65 3.24
CA ASP A 153 -2.89 -15.98 3.60
C ASP A 153 -3.36 -17.32 3.02
N PHE A 154 -4.63 -17.64 3.25
CA PHE A 154 -5.36 -18.65 2.49
C PHE A 154 -5.14 -18.54 0.99
N LYS A 155 -5.04 -19.67 0.31
CA LYS A 155 -5.23 -19.70 -1.13
C LYS A 155 -6.63 -19.20 -1.47
N ALA A 156 -6.75 -18.34 -2.47
CA ALA A 156 -8.05 -17.89 -2.95
C ALA A 156 -8.86 -19.08 -3.46
N ALA A 157 -10.16 -19.06 -3.20
CA ALA A 157 -11.09 -20.11 -3.57
C ALA A 157 -12.39 -19.49 -4.10
N GLU A 158 -13.03 -20.18 -5.04
CA GLU A 158 -14.29 -19.73 -5.67
C GLU A 158 -14.13 -18.39 -6.43
N ASP A 159 -12.92 -18.09 -6.94
CA ASP A 159 -12.53 -16.80 -7.55
C ASP A 159 -12.35 -16.86 -9.08
N SER A 160 -12.83 -17.93 -9.72
CA SER A 160 -12.62 -18.22 -11.15
C SER A 160 -13.16 -17.16 -12.11
N HIS A 161 -14.03 -16.26 -11.67
CA HIS A 161 -14.57 -15.16 -12.48
C HIS A 161 -13.96 -13.79 -12.17
N VAL A 162 -13.03 -13.74 -11.20
CA VAL A 162 -12.41 -12.49 -10.74
C VAL A 162 -10.92 -12.50 -11.06
N HIS A 163 -10.19 -13.56 -10.72
CA HIS A 163 -8.73 -13.61 -10.88
C HIS A 163 -8.31 -14.42 -12.11
N LYS A 164 -8.71 -13.96 -13.29
CA LYS A 164 -8.27 -14.52 -14.58
C LYS A 164 -7.34 -13.54 -15.30
N HIS A 165 -6.12 -13.39 -14.78
CA HIS A 165 -5.14 -12.41 -15.26
C HIS A 165 -3.82 -13.08 -15.69
N GLY A 166 -3.89 -14.29 -16.27
CA GLY A 166 -2.71 -15.05 -16.68
C GLY A 166 -1.74 -15.29 -15.53
N THR A 167 -0.44 -15.05 -15.75
CA THR A 167 0.63 -15.17 -14.74
C THR A 167 0.48 -14.21 -13.56
N SER A 168 -0.28 -13.12 -13.73
CA SER A 168 -0.57 -12.12 -12.70
C SER A 168 -1.81 -12.45 -11.85
N SER A 169 -2.43 -13.62 -12.04
CA SER A 169 -3.61 -14.03 -11.27
C SER A 169 -3.31 -14.11 -9.77
N ILE A 170 -4.19 -13.51 -8.95
CA ILE A 170 -4.06 -13.51 -7.49
C ILE A 170 -4.31 -14.93 -6.98
N LYS A 171 -3.32 -15.52 -6.30
CA LYS A 171 -3.38 -16.90 -5.79
C LYS A 171 -3.75 -17.00 -4.31
N PHE A 172 -3.52 -15.94 -3.54
CA PHE A 172 -3.64 -15.96 -2.08
C PHE A 172 -4.33 -14.70 -1.55
N GLY A 173 -5.19 -14.88 -0.55
CA GLY A 173 -5.98 -13.83 0.06
C GLY A 173 -7.02 -13.26 -0.91
N ARG A 174 -7.40 -12.02 -0.66
CA ARG A 174 -8.36 -11.24 -1.46
C ARG A 174 -7.82 -9.85 -1.84
N GLY A 175 -6.54 -9.61 -1.58
CA GLY A 175 -5.94 -8.27 -1.61
C GLY A 175 -6.23 -7.49 -0.32
N ALA A 176 -5.55 -6.36 -0.16
CA ALA A 176 -5.70 -5.45 0.99
C ALA A 176 -6.47 -4.19 0.63
N VAL A 177 -6.31 -3.75 -0.61
CA VAL A 177 -6.90 -2.55 -1.18
C VAL A 177 -7.50 -2.94 -2.53
N LEU A 178 -8.75 -2.57 -2.76
CA LEU A 178 -9.39 -2.62 -4.07
C LEU A 178 -9.50 -1.18 -4.57
N THR A 179 -8.70 -0.86 -5.58
CA THR A 179 -8.78 0.42 -6.27
C THR A 179 -9.83 0.34 -7.37
N VAL A 180 -10.77 1.28 -7.38
CA VAL A 180 -11.82 1.36 -8.41
C VAL A 180 -11.73 2.74 -9.05
N ASP A 181 -11.28 2.79 -10.30
CA ASP A 181 -11.18 4.03 -11.06
C ASP A 181 -12.57 4.39 -11.62
N LEU A 182 -13.14 5.51 -11.15
CA LEU A 182 -14.50 5.92 -11.51
C LEU A 182 -14.56 6.82 -12.75
N THR A 183 -13.43 7.39 -13.14
CA THR A 183 -13.29 8.24 -14.33
C THR A 183 -11.81 8.45 -14.64
N ASN A 184 -11.41 8.64 -15.90
CA ASN A 184 -10.06 9.12 -16.26
C ASN A 184 -9.95 10.66 -16.38
N ARG A 185 -11.03 11.39 -16.08
CA ARG A 185 -11.02 12.86 -16.03
C ARG A 185 -10.35 13.35 -14.75
N CYS A 186 -9.58 14.43 -14.86
CA CYS A 186 -8.96 15.10 -13.72
C CYS A 186 -9.02 16.63 -13.91
N ASN A 187 -9.16 17.37 -12.82
CA ASN A 187 -9.06 18.83 -12.78
C ASN A 187 -7.62 19.31 -12.45
N MET A 188 -6.62 18.43 -12.60
CA MET A 188 -5.19 18.73 -12.49
C MET A 188 -4.40 18.18 -13.67
N MET A 189 -3.21 18.76 -13.91
CA MET A 189 -2.27 18.34 -14.95
C MET A 189 -0.88 18.13 -14.35
N CYS A 190 -0.74 17.10 -13.52
CA CYS A 190 0.50 16.77 -12.82
C CYS A 190 1.63 16.36 -13.77
N ASN A 191 2.87 16.71 -13.47
CA ASN A 191 4.04 16.17 -14.18
C ASN A 191 4.11 14.63 -13.99
N PRO A 192 4.33 14.09 -12.77
CA PRO A 192 4.16 12.66 -12.55
C PRO A 192 2.66 12.32 -12.42
N CYS A 193 2.15 11.54 -13.36
CA CYS A 193 0.82 10.93 -13.30
C CYS A 193 0.86 9.50 -13.84
N PHE A 194 0.79 8.51 -12.95
CA PHE A 194 0.90 7.10 -13.33
C PHE A 194 -0.29 6.62 -14.18
N MET A 195 -1.48 7.19 -13.95
CA MET A 195 -2.68 6.88 -14.73
C MET A 195 -2.65 7.55 -16.10
N ASP A 196 -1.90 8.65 -16.22
CA ASP A 196 -1.98 9.53 -17.37
C ASP A 196 -3.43 10.01 -17.62
N ALA A 197 -4.00 10.67 -16.63
CA ALA A 197 -5.37 11.19 -16.70
C ALA A 197 -5.52 12.29 -17.78
N ASN A 198 -6.74 12.61 -18.19
CA ASN A 198 -7.03 13.61 -19.25
C ASN A 198 -6.44 13.30 -20.63
N GLN A 199 -6.20 12.03 -20.95
CA GLN A 199 -5.83 11.65 -22.32
C GLN A 199 -6.90 12.10 -23.31
N VAL A 200 -6.45 12.80 -24.36
CA VAL A 200 -7.34 13.42 -25.35
C VAL A 200 -7.94 12.33 -26.24
N GLY A 201 -9.25 12.43 -26.51
CA GLY A 201 -9.95 11.53 -27.43
C GLY A 201 -10.48 10.23 -26.80
N TYR A 202 -10.22 9.97 -25.52
CA TYR A 202 -10.76 8.80 -24.82
C TYR A 202 -11.19 9.12 -23.39
N VAL A 203 -12.48 8.91 -23.09
CA VAL A 203 -13.04 9.06 -21.74
C VAL A 203 -13.46 7.69 -21.25
N HIS A 204 -12.78 7.22 -20.21
CA HIS A 204 -13.17 6.03 -19.48
C HIS A 204 -13.94 6.45 -18.23
N GLU A 205 -15.24 6.16 -18.18
CA GLU A 205 -16.11 6.46 -17.05
C GLU A 205 -17.09 5.29 -16.89
N PRO A 206 -16.81 4.33 -15.99
CA PRO A 206 -17.71 3.21 -15.73
C PRO A 206 -19.10 3.69 -15.32
N THR A 207 -20.13 2.95 -15.74
CA THR A 207 -21.48 3.23 -15.25
C THR A 207 -21.60 2.86 -13.77
N PHE A 208 -22.68 3.30 -13.13
CA PHE A 208 -22.97 2.85 -11.77
C PHE A 208 -23.16 1.32 -11.69
N GLU A 209 -23.76 0.70 -12.72
CA GLU A 209 -23.92 -0.76 -12.79
C GLU A 209 -22.56 -1.48 -12.89
N ASP A 210 -21.63 -0.96 -13.69
CA ASP A 210 -20.26 -1.51 -13.77
C ASP A 210 -19.54 -1.43 -12.42
N THR A 211 -19.69 -0.29 -11.74
CA THR A 211 -19.11 -0.05 -10.41
C THR A 211 -19.68 -1.03 -9.38
N LYS A 212 -21.00 -1.25 -9.37
CA LYS A 212 -21.62 -2.26 -8.51
C LYS A 212 -21.11 -3.66 -8.83
N ALA A 213 -21.00 -4.01 -10.11
CA ALA A 213 -20.50 -5.32 -10.52
C ALA A 213 -19.06 -5.57 -10.04
N ILE A 214 -18.19 -4.56 -10.06
CA ILE A 214 -16.83 -4.65 -9.51
C ILE A 214 -16.87 -4.91 -8.00
N LEU A 215 -17.67 -4.13 -7.27
CA LEU A 215 -17.79 -4.23 -5.81
C LEU A 215 -18.44 -5.56 -5.36
N ASP A 216 -19.43 -6.06 -6.09
CA ASP A 216 -20.08 -7.34 -5.85
C ASP A 216 -19.14 -8.52 -6.11
N ARG A 217 -18.42 -8.50 -7.24
CA ARG A 217 -17.40 -9.52 -7.54
C ARG A 217 -16.29 -9.55 -6.52
N ALA A 218 -15.93 -8.38 -5.98
CA ALA A 218 -14.95 -8.36 -4.91
C ALA A 218 -15.43 -9.24 -3.74
N VAL A 219 -16.71 -9.19 -3.34
CA VAL A 219 -17.24 -9.93 -2.18
C VAL A 219 -17.69 -11.37 -2.47
N SER A 220 -17.55 -11.85 -3.71
CA SER A 220 -18.17 -13.09 -4.17
C SER A 220 -17.35 -14.36 -3.89
N PHE A 221 -16.11 -14.24 -3.41
CA PHE A 221 -15.18 -15.36 -3.25
C PHE A 221 -14.49 -15.37 -1.88
N LYS A 222 -13.79 -16.46 -1.58
CA LYS A 222 -13.11 -16.68 -0.29
C LYS A 222 -11.57 -16.56 -0.43
N PRO A 223 -10.88 -16.08 0.62
CA PRO A 223 -11.42 -15.61 1.89
C PRO A 223 -12.11 -14.24 1.79
N LYS A 224 -13.26 -14.09 2.45
CA LYS A 224 -14.02 -12.84 2.54
C LYS A 224 -13.45 -11.94 3.63
N ARG A 225 -12.24 -11.42 3.40
CA ARG A 225 -11.59 -10.42 4.27
C ARG A 225 -12.06 -9.01 3.97
N GLN A 226 -12.06 -8.16 4.99
CA GLN A 226 -12.21 -6.73 4.79
C GLN A 226 -11.11 -6.21 3.87
N VAL A 227 -11.48 -5.41 2.88
CA VAL A 227 -10.53 -4.69 2.02
C VAL A 227 -10.83 -3.21 2.09
N ILE A 228 -9.79 -2.41 1.91
CA ILE A 228 -9.93 -0.97 1.77
C ILE A 228 -10.44 -0.71 0.36
N ILE A 229 -11.60 -0.06 0.23
CA ILE A 229 -12.03 0.46 -1.07
C ILE A 229 -11.34 1.79 -1.26
N LEU A 230 -10.64 1.94 -2.38
CA LEU A 230 -10.01 3.17 -2.78
C LEU A 230 -10.63 3.63 -4.10
N PHE A 231 -11.63 4.50 -4.03
CA PHE A 231 -12.14 5.14 -5.23
C PHE A 231 -11.08 6.09 -5.77
N SER A 232 -10.77 5.93 -7.05
CA SER A 232 -9.64 6.54 -7.74
C SER A 232 -10.08 6.95 -9.15
N GLY A 233 -9.12 7.24 -10.01
CA GLY A 233 -9.31 7.65 -11.39
C GLY A 233 -8.31 8.74 -11.71
N GLY A 234 -8.71 9.66 -12.57
CA GLY A 234 -8.08 10.98 -12.60
C GLY A 234 -8.39 11.69 -11.28
N GLU A 235 -9.61 12.21 -11.13
CA GLU A 235 -10.16 12.66 -9.85
C GLU A 235 -11.54 12.02 -9.62
N PRO A 236 -11.68 11.10 -8.64
CA PRO A 236 -12.92 10.35 -8.44
C PRO A 236 -14.14 11.23 -8.17
N THR A 237 -13.97 12.40 -7.53
CA THR A 237 -15.09 13.29 -7.22
C THR A 237 -15.71 13.96 -8.45
N LEU A 238 -15.10 13.82 -9.63
CA LEU A 238 -15.67 14.29 -10.90
C LEU A 238 -16.68 13.31 -11.50
N SER A 239 -16.66 12.04 -11.07
CA SER A 239 -17.64 11.05 -11.54
C SER A 239 -19.03 11.40 -11.01
N PRO A 240 -20.08 11.36 -11.85
CA PRO A 240 -21.45 11.60 -11.40
C PRO A 240 -21.95 10.54 -10.40
N TYR A 241 -21.31 9.37 -10.37
CA TYR A 241 -21.69 8.24 -9.51
C TYR A 241 -20.87 8.13 -8.22
N TYR A 242 -20.02 9.11 -7.90
CA TYR A 242 -19.09 9.02 -6.77
C TYR A 242 -19.78 8.73 -5.43
N LEU A 243 -20.78 9.55 -5.05
CA LEU A 243 -21.48 9.39 -3.78
C LEU A 243 -22.31 8.10 -3.74
N ASP A 244 -22.91 7.71 -4.87
CA ASP A 244 -23.66 6.46 -4.99
C ASP A 244 -22.76 5.24 -4.85
N ALA A 245 -21.55 5.28 -5.43
CA ALA A 245 -20.54 4.23 -5.29
C ALA A 245 -20.08 4.08 -3.84
N VAL A 246 -19.84 5.20 -3.13
CA VAL A 246 -19.53 5.20 -1.69
C VAL A 246 -20.67 4.57 -0.88
N ALA A 247 -21.91 5.03 -1.11
CA ALA A 247 -23.09 4.50 -0.42
C ALA A 247 -23.30 3.01 -0.68
N TYR A 248 -23.08 2.56 -1.91
CA TYR A 248 -23.23 1.17 -2.28
C TYR A 248 -22.14 0.28 -1.67
N ALA A 249 -20.86 0.70 -1.73
CA ALA A 249 -19.76 -0.01 -1.07
C ALA A 249 -20.03 -0.19 0.43
N LYS A 250 -20.58 0.86 1.08
CA LYS A 250 -20.96 0.80 2.49
C LYS A 250 -22.09 -0.21 2.72
N LYS A 251 -23.13 -0.16 1.88
CA LYS A 251 -24.31 -1.04 1.94
C LYS A 251 -23.94 -2.53 1.88
N ILE A 252 -22.99 -2.92 1.03
CA ILE A 252 -22.60 -4.32 0.86
C ILE A 252 -21.54 -4.81 1.88
N GLY A 253 -21.14 -3.94 2.81
CA GLY A 253 -20.38 -4.32 4.00
C GLY A 253 -18.91 -3.91 4.03
N PHE A 254 -18.45 -3.09 3.08
CA PHE A 254 -17.12 -2.46 3.21
C PHE A 254 -17.14 -1.39 4.29
N TYR A 255 -16.15 -1.44 5.18
CA TYR A 255 -16.02 -0.46 6.27
C TYR A 255 -15.06 0.68 5.95
N ARG A 256 -13.89 0.36 5.38
CA ARG A 256 -12.86 1.34 5.02
C ARG A 256 -13.02 1.78 3.58
N ILE A 257 -13.83 2.83 3.38
CA ILE A 257 -14.09 3.42 2.06
C ILE A 257 -13.35 4.75 1.97
N LEU A 258 -12.39 4.82 1.07
CA LEU A 258 -11.48 5.94 0.89
C LEU A 258 -11.57 6.45 -0.55
N ALA A 259 -11.13 7.69 -0.75
CA ALA A 259 -10.90 8.25 -2.08
C ALA A 259 -9.46 8.73 -2.21
N ALA A 260 -8.78 8.32 -3.29
CA ALA A 260 -7.53 8.92 -3.73
C ALA A 260 -7.87 10.22 -4.48
N THR A 261 -7.67 11.36 -3.83
CA THR A 261 -8.18 12.65 -4.30
C THR A 261 -7.11 13.73 -4.21
N ASN A 262 -7.17 14.67 -5.15
CA ASN A 262 -6.47 15.93 -5.05
C ASN A 262 -7.07 16.88 -4.01
N GLY A 263 -8.27 16.62 -3.50
CA GLY A 263 -8.87 17.38 -2.42
C GLY A 263 -9.45 18.74 -2.81
N ILE A 264 -9.38 19.17 -4.07
CA ILE A 264 -9.94 20.46 -4.51
C ILE A 264 -11.44 20.52 -4.18
N ARG A 265 -12.21 19.49 -4.56
CA ARG A 265 -13.65 19.45 -4.29
C ARG A 265 -13.95 19.49 -2.78
N PHE A 266 -13.15 18.81 -1.97
CA PHE A 266 -13.29 18.81 -0.52
C PHE A 266 -12.87 20.13 0.14
N ALA A 267 -11.96 20.90 -0.48
CA ALA A 267 -11.60 22.24 -0.01
C ALA A 267 -12.69 23.28 -0.31
N GLU A 268 -13.34 23.17 -1.48
CA GLU A 268 -14.29 24.16 -2.00
C GLU A 268 -15.71 23.99 -1.42
N ASP A 269 -16.14 22.76 -1.15
CA ASP A 269 -17.54 22.43 -0.85
C ASP A 269 -17.68 21.61 0.43
N ILE A 270 -18.04 22.28 1.52
CA ILE A 270 -18.30 21.64 2.82
C ILE A 270 -19.57 20.78 2.82
N GLU A 271 -20.58 21.11 2.00
CA GLU A 271 -21.79 20.30 1.89
C GLU A 271 -21.50 18.99 1.16
N PHE A 272 -20.59 19.00 0.19
CA PHE A 272 -20.07 17.77 -0.41
C PHE A 272 -19.35 16.89 0.62
N CYS A 273 -18.54 17.48 1.53
CA CYS A 273 -17.91 16.73 2.62
C CYS A 273 -18.95 16.04 3.52
N LYS A 274 -20.04 16.74 3.87
CA LYS A 274 -21.14 16.17 4.66
C LYS A 274 -21.87 15.06 3.90
N ALA A 275 -22.14 15.25 2.61
CA ALA A 275 -22.77 14.25 1.77
C ALA A 275 -21.90 12.98 1.64
N ALA A 276 -20.60 13.14 1.41
CA ALA A 276 -19.62 12.06 1.42
C ALA A 276 -19.61 11.28 2.74
N LYS A 277 -19.60 12.00 3.88
CA LYS A 277 -19.68 11.38 5.21
C LYS A 277 -20.98 10.60 5.39
N ALA A 278 -22.11 11.18 4.99
CA ALA A 278 -23.43 10.56 5.08
C ALA A 278 -23.55 9.30 4.20
N ALA A 279 -22.94 9.31 3.01
CA ALA A 279 -22.83 8.14 2.14
C ALA A 279 -21.98 7.01 2.76
N GLY A 280 -21.15 7.31 3.76
CA GLY A 280 -20.35 6.34 4.47
C GLY A 280 -18.85 6.39 4.16
N GLN A 281 -18.37 7.48 3.55
CA GLN A 281 -16.94 7.67 3.35
C GLN A 281 -16.20 7.70 4.69
N HIS A 282 -15.17 6.87 4.78
CA HIS A 282 -14.38 6.70 5.99
C HIS A 282 -13.18 7.66 6.02
N GLY A 283 -12.50 7.81 4.89
CA GLY A 283 -11.31 8.64 4.79
C GLY A 283 -10.97 9.10 3.38
N VAL A 284 -9.85 9.79 3.25
CA VAL A 284 -9.23 10.15 1.98
C VAL A 284 -7.74 9.82 1.99
N TYR A 285 -7.25 9.48 0.82
CA TYR A 285 -5.85 9.53 0.42
C TYR A 285 -5.66 10.87 -0.28
N LEU A 286 -5.24 11.88 0.48
CA LEU A 286 -5.10 13.25 0.02
C LEU A 286 -3.71 13.45 -0.57
N GLN A 287 -3.62 13.75 -1.86
CA GLN A 287 -2.33 14.10 -2.49
C GLN A 287 -1.69 15.29 -1.77
N PHE A 288 -0.44 15.13 -1.33
CA PHE A 288 0.31 16.10 -0.52
C PHE A 288 1.82 15.84 -0.68
N ASP A 289 2.55 16.61 -1.48
CA ASP A 289 3.97 16.29 -1.79
C ASP A 289 4.99 17.07 -0.97
N GLY A 290 4.53 17.96 -0.09
CA GLY A 290 5.38 18.76 0.76
C GLY A 290 4.63 19.87 1.47
N VAL A 291 5.33 20.53 2.39
CA VAL A 291 4.82 21.69 3.13
C VAL A 291 5.18 22.94 2.33
N GLY A 292 4.17 23.65 1.83
CA GLY A 292 4.33 24.85 1.00
C GLY A 292 4.20 24.60 -0.51
N GLU A 293 4.08 25.70 -1.27
CA GLU A 293 3.79 25.66 -2.71
C GLU A 293 4.93 25.09 -3.55
N GLU A 294 6.18 25.37 -3.16
CA GLU A 294 7.36 24.97 -3.94
C GLU A 294 7.39 23.46 -4.20
N LYS A 295 7.11 22.67 -3.16
CA LYS A 295 7.11 21.20 -3.22
C LYS A 295 5.85 20.61 -3.86
N ASN A 296 4.87 21.44 -4.21
CA ASN A 296 3.61 21.00 -4.84
C ASN A 296 3.47 21.53 -6.29
N LYS A 297 4.34 22.44 -6.73
CA LYS A 297 4.27 23.13 -8.04
C LYS A 297 4.19 22.19 -9.24
N HIS A 298 4.83 21.03 -9.17
CA HIS A 298 4.83 20.02 -10.25
C HIS A 298 3.47 19.37 -10.48
N ARG A 299 2.46 19.71 -9.68
CA ARG A 299 1.08 19.25 -9.86
C ARG A 299 0.24 20.16 -10.78
N GLY A 300 0.80 21.29 -11.22
CA GLY A 300 0.18 22.15 -12.22
C GLY A 300 -0.99 23.00 -11.73
N VAL A 301 -1.11 23.18 -10.40
CA VAL A 301 -2.10 24.06 -9.75
C VAL A 301 -1.36 25.00 -8.80
N GLY A 302 -1.59 26.30 -8.92
CA GLY A 302 -1.07 27.28 -7.96
C GLY A 302 -1.93 27.33 -6.70
N ASN A 303 -1.34 27.68 -5.55
CA ASN A 303 -1.97 27.69 -4.20
C ASN A 303 -2.36 26.30 -3.64
N LEU A 304 -1.78 25.24 -4.19
CA LEU A 304 -2.21 23.88 -3.93
C LEU A 304 -2.05 23.48 -2.46
N PHE A 305 -1.02 23.97 -1.76
CA PHE A 305 -0.82 23.71 -0.34
C PHE A 305 -1.94 24.32 0.52
N ASP A 306 -2.36 25.55 0.23
CA ASP A 306 -3.48 26.20 0.93
C ASP A 306 -4.78 25.43 0.70
N VAL A 307 -5.00 24.94 -0.53
CA VAL A 307 -6.10 24.04 -0.86
C VAL A 307 -6.03 22.76 -0.03
N LYS A 308 -4.85 22.15 0.15
CA LYS A 308 -4.70 20.95 1.00
C LYS A 308 -5.05 21.23 2.45
N VAL A 309 -4.54 22.32 3.01
CA VAL A 309 -4.83 22.71 4.40
C VAL A 309 -6.34 22.89 4.58
N ARG A 310 -7.00 23.59 3.64
CA ARG A 310 -8.46 23.76 3.68
C ARG A 310 -9.23 22.44 3.57
N ALA A 311 -8.81 21.55 2.67
CA ALA A 311 -9.41 20.22 2.55
C ALA A 311 -9.27 19.43 3.86
N ILE A 312 -8.10 19.47 4.51
CA ILE A 312 -7.84 18.81 5.80
C ILE A 312 -8.82 19.31 6.86
N GLU A 313 -9.00 20.63 6.98
CA GLU A 313 -9.95 21.21 7.95
C GLU A 313 -11.40 20.78 7.67
N ASN A 314 -11.85 20.90 6.42
CA ASN A 314 -13.22 20.55 6.05
C ASN A 314 -13.51 19.07 6.30
N LEU A 315 -12.62 18.18 5.86
CA LEU A 315 -12.75 16.73 6.05
C LEU A 315 -12.76 16.35 7.54
N ALA A 316 -11.84 16.92 8.32
CA ALA A 316 -11.77 16.68 9.75
C ALA A 316 -13.03 17.16 10.49
N SER A 317 -13.59 18.31 10.10
CA SER A 317 -14.79 18.90 10.72
C SER A 317 -16.04 18.00 10.60
N VAL A 318 -16.10 17.14 9.57
CA VAL A 318 -17.18 16.15 9.37
C VAL A 318 -16.78 14.73 9.81
N GLY A 319 -15.58 14.58 10.38
CA GLY A 319 -15.05 13.30 10.86
C GLY A 319 -14.66 12.32 9.75
N ILE A 320 -14.25 12.80 8.57
CA ILE A 320 -13.59 12.01 7.55
C ILE A 320 -12.08 12.03 7.83
N LYS A 321 -11.45 10.85 7.85
CA LYS A 321 -10.03 10.73 8.19
C LYS A 321 -9.12 11.09 7.02
N VAL A 322 -7.99 11.75 7.29
CA VAL A 322 -7.02 12.14 6.25
C VAL A 322 -5.75 11.31 6.36
N THR A 323 -5.40 10.64 5.27
CA THR A 323 -4.06 10.10 5.03
C THR A 323 -3.37 10.98 3.99
N LEU A 324 -2.21 11.54 4.34
CA LEU A 324 -1.40 12.32 3.39
C LEU A 324 -0.67 11.35 2.46
N VAL A 325 -0.82 11.52 1.16
CA VAL A 325 -0.16 10.68 0.14
C VAL A 325 0.88 11.51 -0.59
N VAL A 326 2.13 11.09 -0.45
CA VAL A 326 3.31 11.82 -0.93
C VAL A 326 3.94 11.00 -2.06
N THR A 327 3.96 11.53 -3.28
CA THR A 327 4.80 10.93 -4.32
C THR A 327 6.22 11.46 -4.16
N ILE A 328 7.18 10.57 -3.86
CA ILE A 328 8.58 10.95 -3.72
C ILE A 328 9.31 10.72 -5.04
N VAL A 329 9.93 11.77 -5.56
CA VAL A 329 10.84 11.71 -6.69
C VAL A 329 12.22 12.13 -6.19
N ASN A 330 13.22 11.27 -6.37
CA ASN A 330 14.58 11.57 -5.95
C ASN A 330 15.08 12.84 -6.66
N SER A 331 15.82 13.70 -5.95
CA SER A 331 16.30 15.02 -6.39
C SER A 331 15.24 16.10 -6.62
N ILE A 332 13.95 15.83 -6.36
CA ILE A 332 12.87 16.82 -6.50
C ILE A 332 12.30 17.22 -5.13
N ASN A 333 11.83 16.24 -4.35
CA ASN A 333 11.17 16.50 -3.07
C ASN A 333 11.61 15.58 -1.92
N ASN A 334 12.57 14.68 -2.14
CA ASN A 334 13.03 13.76 -1.10
C ASN A 334 13.69 14.48 0.10
N ASP A 335 14.24 15.67 -0.11
CA ASP A 335 14.85 16.56 0.89
C ASP A 335 13.87 17.14 1.92
N ALA A 336 12.55 16.99 1.71
CA ALA A 336 11.51 17.60 2.53
C ALA A 336 10.56 16.60 3.20
N ILE A 337 10.81 15.29 3.11
CA ILE A 337 9.90 14.28 3.65
C ILE A 337 9.79 14.32 5.19
N GLY A 338 10.86 14.74 5.89
CA GLY A 338 10.84 14.97 7.33
C GLY A 338 9.91 16.11 7.75
N GLN A 339 9.82 17.18 6.94
CA GLN A 339 8.90 18.29 7.20
C GLN A 339 7.42 17.85 7.12
N ILE A 340 7.12 16.88 6.25
CA ILE A 340 5.78 16.28 6.14
C ILE A 340 5.47 15.48 7.41
N VAL A 341 6.43 14.74 7.95
CA VAL A 341 6.27 14.04 9.24
C VAL A 341 5.99 15.02 10.37
N GLU A 342 6.74 16.12 10.45
CA GLU A 342 6.50 17.17 11.45
C GLU A 342 5.14 17.86 11.27
N PHE A 343 4.73 18.12 10.03
CA PHE A 343 3.41 18.67 9.73
C PHE A 343 2.30 17.74 10.20
N ALA A 344 2.38 16.44 9.90
CA ALA A 344 1.39 15.46 10.35
C ALA A 344 1.36 15.35 11.88
N ALA A 345 2.52 15.34 12.54
CA ALA A 345 2.62 15.31 14.00
C ALA A 345 1.96 16.54 14.66
N LYS A 346 2.11 17.73 14.06
CA LYS A 346 1.44 18.97 14.51
C LYS A 346 -0.07 18.96 14.28
N ASN A 347 -0.57 18.12 13.37
CA ASN A 347 -1.98 18.02 12.98
C ASN A 347 -2.55 16.62 13.25
N ILE A 348 -2.07 15.93 14.28
CA ILE A 348 -2.38 14.51 14.58
C ILE A 348 -3.87 14.29 14.91
N ASP A 349 -4.59 15.34 15.29
CA ASP A 349 -6.03 15.35 15.50
C ASP A 349 -6.82 15.22 14.18
N LYS A 350 -6.20 15.57 13.05
CA LYS A 350 -6.82 15.62 11.70
C LYS A 350 -6.22 14.60 10.74
N VAL A 351 -4.90 14.40 10.83
CA VAL A 351 -4.11 13.51 9.96
C VAL A 351 -3.77 12.23 10.72
N GLN A 352 -4.20 11.09 10.20
CA GLN A 352 -3.99 9.78 10.85
C GLN A 352 -2.74 9.04 10.38
N THR A 353 -2.30 9.29 9.14
CA THR A 353 -1.27 8.47 8.49
C THR A 353 -0.61 9.26 7.37
N ILE A 354 0.66 8.97 7.11
CA ILE A 354 1.37 9.41 5.90
C ILE A 354 1.69 8.16 5.08
N ALA A 355 1.35 8.19 3.80
CA ALA A 355 1.70 7.16 2.82
C ALA A 355 2.70 7.75 1.83
N PHE A 356 3.98 7.46 2.07
CA PHE A 356 5.03 7.79 1.12
C PHE A 356 5.07 6.75 0.00
N GLN A 357 5.07 7.21 -1.25
CA GLN A 357 5.07 6.38 -2.44
C GLN A 357 6.20 6.84 -3.36
N PRO A 358 7.30 6.07 -3.48
CA PRO A 358 8.29 6.32 -4.52
C PRO A 358 7.64 6.39 -5.91
N VAL A 359 8.12 7.27 -6.76
CA VAL A 359 7.59 7.45 -8.12
C VAL A 359 7.63 6.14 -8.93
N SER A 360 6.55 5.90 -9.67
CA SER A 360 6.49 4.86 -10.70
C SER A 360 6.69 5.50 -12.06
N PHE A 361 7.66 5.02 -12.83
CA PHE A 361 7.95 5.50 -14.19
C PHE A 361 7.02 4.84 -15.20
N THR A 362 5.74 5.18 -15.09
CA THR A 362 4.60 4.67 -15.86
C THR A 362 3.65 5.82 -16.18
N GLY A 363 2.71 5.61 -17.11
CA GLY A 363 1.84 6.69 -17.56
C GLY A 363 2.67 7.79 -18.21
N ARG A 364 2.52 9.05 -17.77
CA ARG A 364 3.25 10.20 -18.36
C ARG A 364 4.77 10.09 -18.30
N ASP A 365 5.29 9.37 -17.30
CA ASP A 365 6.74 9.24 -17.09
C ASP A 365 7.31 7.98 -17.78
N GLU A 366 6.55 7.28 -18.62
CA GLU A 366 7.03 6.03 -19.19
C GLU A 366 8.16 6.22 -20.21
N ASP A 367 8.25 7.37 -20.87
CA ASP A 367 9.21 7.69 -21.95
C ASP A 367 10.35 8.63 -21.52
N ILE A 368 10.56 8.83 -20.22
CA ILE A 368 11.74 9.55 -19.74
C ILE A 368 13.03 8.80 -20.11
N SER A 369 14.15 9.53 -20.22
CA SER A 369 15.44 8.91 -20.53
C SER A 369 15.92 7.98 -19.41
N ASP A 370 16.74 6.98 -19.75
CA ASP A 370 17.34 6.06 -18.77
C ASP A 370 18.20 6.80 -17.71
N GLU A 371 18.83 7.91 -18.11
CA GLU A 371 19.56 8.80 -17.22
C GLU A 371 18.63 9.43 -16.16
N LEU A 372 17.51 10.00 -16.59
CA LEU A 372 16.52 10.59 -15.67
C LEU A 372 15.87 9.50 -14.80
N ARG A 373 15.54 8.36 -15.38
CA ARG A 373 14.99 7.20 -14.65
C ARG A 373 15.92 6.74 -13.54
N THR A 374 17.23 6.72 -13.80
CA THR A 374 18.25 6.38 -12.79
C THR A 374 18.34 7.45 -11.72
N LYS A 375 18.42 8.72 -12.12
CA LYS A 375 18.53 9.87 -11.22
C LYS A 375 17.33 10.00 -10.28
N TRP A 376 16.12 9.85 -10.81
CA TRP A 376 14.86 10.05 -10.09
C TRP A 376 14.39 8.83 -9.31
N ARG A 377 15.02 7.66 -9.51
CA ARG A 377 14.70 6.43 -8.78
C ARG A 377 14.83 6.68 -7.29
N TYR A 378 13.79 6.30 -6.55
CA TYR A 378 13.77 6.35 -5.10
C TYR A 378 13.36 4.98 -4.56
N THR A 379 13.93 4.58 -3.41
CA THR A 379 13.70 3.24 -2.82
C THR A 379 13.16 3.38 -1.41
N LEU A 380 12.44 2.36 -0.93
CA LEU A 380 11.96 2.31 0.46
C LEU A 380 13.13 2.37 1.46
N ALA A 381 14.23 1.68 1.16
CA ALA A 381 15.46 1.77 1.94
C ALA A 381 16.00 3.22 2.01
N GLY A 382 16.11 3.88 0.85
CA GLY A 382 16.56 5.28 0.77
C GLY A 382 15.68 6.22 1.59
N MET A 383 14.36 6.03 1.54
CA MET A 383 13.41 6.77 2.38
C MET A 383 13.70 6.64 3.87
N THR A 384 14.04 5.44 4.35
CA THR A 384 14.30 5.24 5.79
C THR A 384 15.57 5.96 6.25
N HIS A 385 16.59 6.06 5.38
CA HIS A 385 17.82 6.81 5.65
C HIS A 385 17.58 8.32 5.59
N ASP A 386 16.87 8.81 4.56
CA ASP A 386 16.49 10.22 4.46
C ASP A 386 15.65 10.67 5.67
N LEU A 387 14.69 9.85 6.13
CA LEU A 387 13.91 10.15 7.34
C LEU A 387 14.75 10.11 8.61
N LYS A 388 15.71 9.18 8.73
CA LYS A 388 16.65 9.16 9.85
C LYS A 388 17.41 10.49 9.91
N ASP A 389 17.97 10.93 8.80
CA ASP A 389 18.81 12.13 8.76
C ASP A 389 17.97 13.41 8.98
N GLN A 390 16.83 13.53 8.28
CA GLN A 390 15.95 14.69 8.38
C GLN A 390 15.23 14.81 9.73
N LEU A 391 15.07 13.72 10.48
CA LEU A 391 14.45 13.72 11.81
C LEU A 391 15.46 13.64 12.95
N GLY A 392 16.75 13.85 12.68
CA GLY A 392 17.81 13.89 13.71
C GLY A 392 18.04 12.54 14.40
N GLY A 393 17.97 11.44 13.65
CA GLY A 393 18.24 10.08 14.12
C GLY A 393 17.13 9.45 14.96
N ARG A 394 15.97 10.10 15.09
CA ARG A 394 14.83 9.59 15.88
C ARG A 394 14.30 8.26 15.36
N MET A 395 14.38 8.04 14.05
CA MET A 395 13.97 6.81 13.38
C MET A 395 15.18 6.09 12.81
N GLN A 396 15.26 4.78 13.02
CA GLN A 396 16.39 3.93 12.64
C GLN A 396 15.94 2.88 11.62
N PRO A 397 16.55 2.84 10.41
CA PRO A 397 16.20 1.91 9.33
C PRO A 397 16.05 0.45 9.79
N LEU A 398 17.05 -0.08 10.48
CA LEU A 398 17.11 -1.48 10.90
C LEU A 398 16.36 -1.80 12.21
N ARG A 399 15.65 -0.83 12.80
CA ARG A 399 14.94 -1.04 14.07
C ARG A 399 13.44 -0.79 13.94
N ASP A 400 13.06 0.34 13.34
CA ASP A 400 11.72 0.90 13.50
C ASP A 400 10.75 0.52 12.38
N TRP A 401 11.26 -0.05 11.28
CA TRP A 401 10.47 -0.37 10.09
C TRP A 401 10.08 -1.83 10.04
N PHE A 402 8.92 -2.13 9.45
CA PHE A 402 8.40 -3.49 9.28
C PHE A 402 7.79 -3.61 7.89
N PRO A 403 7.80 -4.79 7.24
CA PRO A 403 7.03 -4.97 6.01
C PRO A 403 5.55 -4.75 6.29
N LEU A 404 4.83 -4.15 5.35
CA LEU A 404 3.38 -3.93 5.46
C LEU A 404 2.62 -5.23 5.76
N SER A 405 3.15 -6.36 5.30
CA SER A 405 2.60 -7.68 5.57
C SER A 405 2.77 -8.18 7.00
N SER A 406 3.63 -7.58 7.83
CA SER A 406 3.65 -7.86 9.28
C SER A 406 2.34 -7.47 9.98
N TYR A 407 1.53 -6.58 9.38
CA TYR A 407 0.19 -6.28 9.90
C TYR A 407 -0.68 -7.56 10.00
N SER A 408 -0.43 -8.57 9.15
CA SER A 408 -1.16 -9.86 9.15
C SER A 408 -1.02 -10.65 10.46
N ALA A 409 0.04 -10.41 11.24
CA ALA A 409 0.22 -11.03 12.55
C ALA A 409 -0.89 -10.61 13.51
N PHE A 410 -1.18 -9.30 13.57
CA PHE A 410 -2.26 -8.75 14.39
C PHE A 410 -3.63 -9.17 13.88
N THR A 411 -3.80 -9.26 12.55
CA THR A 411 -5.10 -9.62 11.96
C THR A 411 -5.47 -11.06 12.30
N SER A 412 -4.48 -11.95 12.37
CA SER A 412 -4.69 -13.35 12.75
C SER A 412 -5.23 -13.48 14.18
N VAL A 413 -4.71 -12.66 15.10
CA VAL A 413 -5.22 -12.61 16.48
C VAL A 413 -6.65 -12.04 16.50
N MET A 414 -6.89 -10.96 15.77
CA MET A 414 -8.23 -10.36 15.70
C MET A 414 -9.27 -11.30 15.09
N ASP A 415 -8.90 -12.09 14.08
CA ASP A 415 -9.74 -13.13 13.50
C ASP A 415 -10.13 -14.20 14.53
N MET A 416 -9.19 -14.63 15.38
CA MET A 416 -9.46 -15.59 16.46
C MET A 416 -10.40 -15.00 17.52
N LEU A 417 -10.23 -13.73 17.88
CA LEU A 417 -11.05 -13.05 18.88
C LEU A 417 -12.48 -12.77 18.40
N GLN A 418 -12.68 -12.55 17.09
CA GLN A 418 -14.00 -12.25 16.54
C GLN A 418 -14.93 -13.47 16.49
N GLY A 419 -14.38 -14.68 16.47
CA GLY A 419 -15.14 -15.93 16.45
C GLY A 419 -15.49 -16.44 15.05
N ALA A 420 -15.89 -17.71 14.99
CA ALA A 420 -16.10 -18.45 13.73
C ALA A 420 -17.30 -17.94 12.90
N ASP A 421 -18.28 -17.32 13.56
CA ASP A 421 -19.50 -16.82 12.94
C ASP A 421 -19.36 -15.41 12.34
N ALA A 422 -18.17 -14.81 12.44
CA ALA A 422 -17.90 -13.51 11.84
C ALA A 422 -18.24 -13.51 10.34
N PRO A 423 -18.97 -12.49 9.83
CA PRO A 423 -19.33 -12.42 8.41
C PRO A 423 -18.13 -12.08 7.51
N TRP A 424 -17.07 -11.54 8.10
CA TRP A 424 -15.85 -11.11 7.43
C TRP A 424 -14.63 -11.38 8.31
N GLY A 425 -13.51 -11.70 7.69
CA GLY A 425 -12.21 -11.67 8.36
C GLY A 425 -11.65 -10.24 8.37
N TRP A 426 -10.71 -9.97 9.27
CA TRP A 426 -9.99 -8.71 9.28
C TRP A 426 -9.13 -8.56 8.01
N SER A 427 -8.92 -7.30 7.63
CA SER A 427 -8.08 -6.96 6.48
C SER A 427 -6.67 -7.47 6.71
N SER A 428 -6.13 -8.26 5.79
CA SER A 428 -4.80 -8.84 5.92
C SER A 428 -3.98 -8.48 4.70
N CYS A 429 -2.91 -7.71 4.91
CA CYS A 429 -2.07 -7.22 3.83
C CYS A 429 -1.02 -8.26 3.44
N ASN A 430 -1.43 -9.29 2.71
CA ASN A 430 -0.54 -10.42 2.37
C ASN A 430 0.24 -10.21 1.06
N CYS A 431 0.72 -8.99 0.83
CA CYS A 431 1.64 -8.68 -0.27
C CYS A 431 3.05 -9.23 0.00
N HIS A 432 3.88 -9.26 -1.04
CA HIS A 432 5.32 -9.52 -0.88
C HIS A 432 5.91 -8.52 0.15
N PRO A 433 6.84 -8.92 1.06
CA PRO A 433 7.37 -8.02 2.10
C PRO A 433 8.00 -6.73 1.53
N ASN A 434 8.57 -6.79 0.32
CA ASN A 434 9.13 -5.62 -0.37
C ASN A 434 8.08 -4.66 -0.98
N CYS A 435 6.80 -5.01 -0.96
CA CYS A 435 5.73 -4.19 -1.55
C CYS A 435 5.56 -2.84 -0.82
N GLY A 436 5.84 -2.81 0.48
CA GLY A 436 5.68 -1.63 1.30
C GLY A 436 6.19 -1.89 2.70
N ILE A 437 6.56 -0.81 3.39
CA ILE A 437 7.03 -0.83 4.78
C ILE A 437 6.20 0.17 5.59
N PHE A 438 6.13 -0.04 6.90
CA PHE A 438 5.51 0.90 7.83
C PHE A 438 6.28 0.99 9.14
N THR A 439 5.97 2.04 9.90
CA THR A 439 6.43 2.33 11.26
C THR A 439 5.24 2.93 12.02
N LEU A 440 5.26 2.84 13.35
CA LEU A 440 4.21 3.38 14.23
C LEU A 440 4.69 4.60 15.01
#